data_AF-A0A2D4LUI5-F1
#
_entry.id   AF-A0A2D4LUI5-F1
#
_cell.length_a   1.000
_cell.length_b   1.000
_cell.length_c   1.000
_cell.angle_alpha   90.00
_cell.angle_beta   90.00
_cell.angle_gamma   90.00
#
_symmetry.space_group_name_H-M   'P 1'
#
loop_
_entity.id
_entity.type
_entity.pdbx_description
1 polymer ?
#
loop_
_entity_poly.entity_id
_entity_poly.type
_entity_poly.pdbx_seq_one_letter_code
_entity_poly.pdbx_strand_id
1 'polypeptide(L)'
;MARAKVRLMQDGFLEKLNSTEFVALSRLMETFILDTEQICGRKSMSLRGALQSQANRFVNRFHEERKTKLSLLLDNERWKQADVPAEFQDLVDSISDGKIALPEKKAGAEERKPTDFLIVDGQKYAVVGTVLLLIRIILEYCQCVDNIPSILTDMLTRLSDLLKYFNSRSCQLVLGAGALQVVGLKTITTKNLALSSRCLQLIVYYIPVIRAHFEARLQPKQFSMLRHFDHITKDYHDHIAEISSKLVAIMDTLFDKLLSKYEVKAPVPSVCFRNICKQMAKMHEAIYDLLPEEQTQMLFLRINANYKFHLKRQLAHLNVVNDGGPQNGLVTADVAFYTGNLQALKGLQTLDLNMAEIWEQKR
;
A
#
# COMPACT_ATOMS: atom_id res chain seq x y z
N MET A 1 -53.75 0.69 19.67
CA MET A 1 -52.90 0.02 18.65
C MET A 1 -51.63 0.78 18.28
N ALA A 2 -51.62 2.12 18.16
CA ALA A 2 -50.41 2.89 17.79
C ALA A 2 -49.23 2.78 18.78
N ARG A 3 -49.49 2.74 20.10
CA ARG A 3 -48.45 2.57 21.13
C ARG A 3 -47.78 1.18 21.14
N ALA A 4 -48.45 0.15 20.62
CA ALA A 4 -47.91 -1.21 20.56
C ALA A 4 -46.92 -1.41 19.39
N LYS A 5 -47.13 -0.71 18.27
CA LYS A 5 -46.19 -0.70 17.13
C LYS A 5 -44.92 0.11 17.41
N VAL A 6 -45.01 1.18 18.18
CA VAL A 6 -43.83 1.97 18.62
C VAL A 6 -42.96 1.18 19.60
N ARG A 7 -43.56 0.31 20.43
CA ARG A 7 -42.81 -0.55 21.38
C ARG A 7 -42.05 -1.69 20.70
N LEU A 8 -42.55 -2.20 19.56
CA LEU A 8 -41.83 -3.19 18.74
C LEU A 8 -40.59 -2.63 18.02
N MET A 9 -40.43 -1.30 17.96
CA MET A 9 -39.20 -0.65 17.46
C MET A 9 -38.15 -0.41 18.56
N GLN A 10 -38.46 -0.69 19.84
CA GLN A 10 -37.59 -0.33 20.97
C GLN A 10 -36.49 -1.33 21.31
N ASP A 11 -36.53 -2.57 20.82
CA ASP A 11 -35.49 -3.57 21.12
C ASP A 11 -34.76 -4.05 19.85
N GLY A 12 -33.62 -3.40 19.56
CA GLY A 12 -32.55 -3.93 18.72
C GLY A 12 -32.79 -4.04 17.21
N PHE A 13 -34.00 -3.82 16.69
CA PHE A 13 -34.28 -3.94 15.24
C PHE A 13 -33.59 -2.85 14.43
N LEU A 14 -33.66 -1.60 14.90
CA LEU A 14 -32.93 -0.47 14.32
C LEU A 14 -31.41 -0.67 14.39
N GLU A 15 -30.94 -1.47 15.35
CA GLU A 15 -29.52 -1.77 15.55
C GLU A 15 -29.01 -2.84 14.59
N LYS A 16 -29.89 -3.58 13.92
CA LYS A 16 -29.56 -4.69 12.99
C LYS A 16 -29.60 -4.30 11.51
N LEU A 17 -30.07 -3.11 11.15
CA LEU A 17 -30.20 -2.69 9.75
C LEU A 17 -28.87 -2.75 8.99
N ASN A 18 -28.89 -3.32 7.79
CA ASN A 18 -27.77 -3.25 6.86
C ASN A 18 -27.67 -1.85 6.22
N SER A 19 -26.58 -1.55 5.51
CA SER A 19 -26.34 -0.20 4.95
C SER A 19 -27.50 0.28 4.06
N THR A 20 -28.02 -0.58 3.19
CA THR A 20 -29.17 -0.28 2.32
C THR A 20 -30.46 0.01 3.08
N GLU A 21 -30.78 -0.80 4.09
CA GLU A 21 -31.94 -0.61 4.95
C GLU A 21 -31.83 0.67 5.79
N PHE A 22 -30.62 0.97 6.27
CA PHE A 22 -30.36 2.20 7.02
C PHE A 22 -30.51 3.44 6.15
N VAL A 23 -30.00 3.41 4.91
CA VAL A 23 -30.20 4.50 3.93
C VAL A 23 -31.67 4.73 3.64
N ALA A 24 -32.44 3.66 3.38
CA ALA A 24 -33.87 3.76 3.13
C ALA A 24 -34.60 4.38 4.34
N LEU A 25 -34.29 3.93 5.55
CA LEU A 25 -34.85 4.49 6.78
C LEU A 25 -34.45 5.95 6.97
N SER A 26 -33.19 6.31 6.76
CA SER A 26 -32.70 7.68 6.91
C SER A 26 -33.41 8.63 5.97
N ARG A 27 -33.57 8.26 4.70
CA ARG A 27 -34.31 9.06 3.70
C ARG A 27 -35.79 9.22 4.08
N LEU A 28 -36.43 8.14 4.53
CA LEU A 28 -37.82 8.18 4.99
C LEU A 28 -37.98 9.10 6.21
N MET A 29 -37.07 9.01 7.18
CA MET A 29 -37.09 9.85 8.37
C MET A 29 -36.80 11.32 8.06
N GLU A 30 -35.84 11.61 7.17
CA GLU A 30 -35.56 12.98 6.72
C GLU A 30 -36.76 13.59 6.00
N THR A 31 -37.39 12.85 5.08
CA THR A 31 -38.59 13.30 4.37
C THR A 31 -39.72 13.59 5.36
N PHE A 32 -39.97 12.66 6.29
CA PHE A 32 -40.98 12.84 7.33
C PHE A 32 -40.70 14.06 8.23
N ILE A 33 -39.43 14.31 8.58
CA ILE A 33 -39.04 15.50 9.35
C ILE A 33 -39.31 16.77 8.55
N LEU A 34 -38.97 16.80 7.25
CA LEU A 34 -39.24 17.96 6.39
C LEU A 34 -40.74 18.23 6.23
N ASP A 35 -41.53 17.19 5.98
CA ASP A 35 -42.99 17.32 5.82
C ASP A 35 -43.64 17.82 7.12
N THR A 36 -43.24 17.26 8.26
CA THR A 36 -43.76 17.70 9.57
C THR A 36 -43.34 19.12 9.90
N GLU A 37 -42.16 19.57 9.48
CA GLU A 37 -41.71 20.95 9.63
C GLU A 37 -42.51 21.92 8.76
N GLN A 38 -42.80 21.54 7.52
CA GLN A 38 -43.62 22.33 6.61
C GLN A 38 -45.05 22.49 7.13
N ILE A 39 -45.63 21.42 7.68
CA ILE A 39 -46.99 21.43 8.24
C ILE A 39 -47.03 22.19 9.57
N CYS A 40 -46.08 21.95 10.48
CA CYS A 40 -46.11 22.53 11.83
C CYS A 40 -45.50 23.94 11.91
N GLY A 41 -44.78 24.38 10.88
CA GLY A 41 -44.00 25.63 10.88
C GLY A 41 -42.86 25.67 11.90
N ARG A 42 -42.52 24.53 12.53
CA ARG A 42 -41.52 24.43 13.60
C ARG A 42 -40.67 23.18 13.44
N LYS A 43 -39.37 23.34 13.70
CA LYS A 43 -38.38 22.25 13.69
C LYS A 43 -38.54 21.34 14.90
N SER A 44 -38.70 20.04 14.66
CA SER A 44 -38.77 19.05 15.73
C SER A 44 -37.36 18.61 16.17
N MET A 45 -36.87 19.21 17.25
CA MET A 45 -35.54 18.90 17.78
C MET A 45 -35.44 17.47 18.33
N SER A 46 -36.54 16.89 18.81
CA SER A 46 -36.57 15.52 19.31
C SER A 46 -36.43 14.49 18.19
N LEU A 47 -37.14 14.67 17.07
CA LEU A 47 -37.04 13.78 15.90
C LEU A 47 -35.65 13.87 15.25
N ARG A 48 -35.13 15.09 15.07
CA ARG A 48 -33.77 15.31 14.57
C ARG A 48 -32.72 14.69 15.48
N GLY A 49 -32.86 14.86 16.80
CA GLY A 49 -31.97 14.24 17.79
C GLY A 49 -32.03 12.71 17.77
N ALA A 50 -33.22 12.12 17.61
CA ALA A 50 -33.37 10.68 17.49
C ALA A 50 -32.72 10.13 16.20
N LEU A 51 -32.92 10.80 15.06
CA LEU A 51 -32.28 10.45 13.80
C LEU A 51 -30.75 10.55 13.90
N GLN A 52 -30.23 11.62 14.48
CA GLN A 52 -28.79 11.80 14.69
C GLN A 52 -28.19 10.71 15.60
N SER A 53 -28.88 10.36 16.70
CA SER A 53 -28.46 9.28 17.59
C SER A 53 -28.37 7.94 16.84
N GLN A 54 -29.38 7.66 16.01
CA GLN A 54 -29.42 6.45 15.21
C GLN A 54 -28.34 6.43 14.11
N ALA A 55 -28.06 7.58 13.50
CA ALA A 55 -26.95 7.74 12.55
C ALA A 55 -25.59 7.50 13.20
N ASN A 56 -25.35 8.04 14.41
CA ASN A 56 -24.10 7.80 15.14
C ASN A 56 -23.93 6.31 15.49
N ARG A 57 -25.00 5.62 15.89
CA ARG A 57 -24.98 4.16 16.14
C ARG A 57 -24.63 3.39 14.88
N PHE A 58 -25.23 3.74 13.75
CA PHE A 58 -24.92 3.14 12.46
C PHE A 58 -23.44 3.34 12.10
N VAL A 59 -22.91 4.56 12.17
CA VAL A 59 -21.50 4.83 11.83
C VAL A 59 -20.55 4.02 12.70
N ASN A 60 -20.79 3.97 14.01
CA ASN A 60 -19.98 3.19 14.94
C ASN A 60 -19.99 1.70 14.58
N ARG A 61 -21.18 1.12 14.37
CA ARG A 61 -21.30 -0.30 14.00
C ARG A 61 -20.65 -0.57 12.64
N PHE A 62 -20.93 0.28 11.65
CA PHE A 62 -20.34 0.18 10.32
C PHE A 62 -18.82 0.17 10.39
N HIS A 63 -18.22 1.13 11.09
CA HIS A 63 -16.77 1.21 11.21
C HIS A 63 -16.17 0.01 11.96
N GLU A 64 -16.75 -0.40 13.09
CA GLU A 64 -16.24 -1.54 13.85
C GLU A 64 -16.28 -2.83 13.02
N GLU A 65 -17.38 -3.10 12.30
CA GLU A 65 -17.47 -4.27 11.41
C GLU A 65 -16.35 -4.27 10.34
N ARG A 66 -16.09 -3.13 9.70
CA ARG A 66 -15.06 -3.01 8.66
C ARG A 66 -13.66 -3.12 9.24
N LYS A 67 -13.42 -2.50 10.41
CA LYS A 67 -12.15 -2.55 11.12
C LYS A 67 -11.82 -3.96 11.62
N THR A 68 -12.78 -4.66 12.23
CA THR A 68 -12.61 -6.06 12.63
C THR A 68 -12.33 -6.95 11.44
N LYS A 69 -13.07 -6.78 10.34
CA LYS A 69 -12.82 -7.52 9.10
C LYS A 69 -11.41 -7.27 8.55
N LEU A 70 -11.00 -6.00 8.48
CA LEU A 70 -9.66 -5.63 8.01
C LEU A 70 -8.56 -6.20 8.91
N SER A 71 -8.73 -6.13 10.23
CA SER A 71 -7.80 -6.72 11.20
C SER A 71 -7.64 -8.21 10.97
N LEU A 72 -8.74 -8.94 10.85
CA LEU A 72 -8.71 -10.39 10.62
C LEU A 72 -8.01 -10.75 9.31
N LEU A 73 -8.25 -9.97 8.25
CA LEU A 73 -7.62 -10.20 6.95
C LEU A 73 -6.12 -9.93 6.99
N LEU A 74 -5.70 -8.80 7.57
CA LEU A 74 -4.28 -8.47 7.76
C LEU A 74 -3.55 -9.52 8.59
N ASP A 75 -4.17 -9.96 9.69
CA ASP A 75 -3.59 -10.96 10.58
C ASP A 75 -3.52 -12.36 9.94
N ASN A 76 -4.26 -12.61 8.85
CA ASN A 76 -4.18 -13.85 8.08
C ASN A 76 -3.47 -13.69 6.72
N GLU A 77 -2.98 -12.48 6.41
CA GLU A 77 -2.37 -12.18 5.12
C GLU A 77 -1.02 -12.87 5.00
N ARG A 78 -0.84 -13.65 3.93
CA ARG A 78 0.39 -14.40 3.67
C ARG A 78 1.43 -13.60 2.90
N TRP A 79 1.08 -12.36 2.54
CA TRP A 79 1.94 -11.45 1.78
C TRP A 79 2.42 -12.08 0.47
N LYS A 80 1.52 -12.82 -0.17
CA LYS A 80 1.72 -13.40 -1.50
C LYS A 80 0.88 -12.62 -2.50
N GLN A 81 1.36 -12.60 -3.75
CA GLN A 81 0.60 -12.02 -4.84
C GLN A 81 -0.74 -12.75 -4.94
N ALA A 82 -1.82 -11.99 -4.93
CA ALA A 82 -3.17 -12.49 -5.10
C ALA A 82 -3.55 -12.43 -6.58
N ASP A 83 -4.33 -13.41 -7.00
CA ASP A 83 -5.07 -13.32 -8.25
C ASP A 83 -6.13 -12.22 -8.09
N VAL A 84 -6.21 -11.31 -9.05
CA VAL A 84 -7.14 -10.18 -9.08
C VAL A 84 -8.41 -10.62 -9.80
N PRO A 85 -9.54 -10.79 -9.08
CA PRO A 85 -10.82 -11.09 -9.73
C PRO A 85 -11.25 -9.92 -10.62
N ALA A 86 -11.93 -10.23 -11.73
CA ALA A 86 -12.38 -9.22 -12.69
C ALA A 86 -13.28 -8.15 -12.05
N GLU A 87 -14.06 -8.49 -11.03
CA GLU A 87 -14.87 -7.52 -10.28
C GLU A 87 -14.05 -6.40 -9.62
N PHE A 88 -12.79 -6.66 -9.26
CA PHE A 88 -11.90 -5.63 -8.72
C PHE A 88 -11.31 -4.76 -9.83
N GLN A 89 -11.04 -5.33 -11.00
CA GLN A 89 -10.62 -4.52 -12.16
C GLN A 89 -11.77 -3.59 -12.59
N ASP A 90 -12.99 -4.10 -12.75
CA ASP A 90 -14.17 -3.31 -13.10
C ASP A 90 -14.44 -2.19 -12.07
N LEU A 91 -14.22 -2.49 -10.79
CA LEU A 91 -14.36 -1.53 -9.69
C LEU A 91 -13.35 -0.38 -9.80
N VAL A 92 -12.12 -0.70 -10.16
CA VAL A 92 -11.02 0.27 -10.29
C VAL A 92 -11.15 1.10 -11.57
N ASP A 93 -11.57 0.48 -12.66
CA ASP A 93 -11.89 1.17 -13.92
C ASP A 93 -13.03 2.17 -13.68
N SER A 94 -14.07 1.78 -12.94
CA SER A 94 -15.19 2.67 -12.58
C SER A 94 -14.74 3.90 -11.78
N ILE A 95 -13.81 3.74 -10.84
CA ILE A 95 -13.24 4.87 -10.09
C ILE A 95 -12.50 5.82 -11.04
N SER A 96 -11.75 5.27 -12.00
CA SER A 96 -10.97 6.04 -12.99
C SER A 96 -11.88 6.85 -13.92
N ASP A 97 -13.07 6.34 -14.22
CA ASP A 97 -14.15 7.06 -14.93
C ASP A 97 -14.89 8.11 -14.05
N GLY A 98 -14.42 8.34 -12.82
CA GLY A 98 -15.01 9.28 -11.86
C GLY A 98 -16.24 8.75 -11.13
N LYS A 99 -16.55 7.45 -11.24
CA LYS A 99 -17.69 6.82 -10.55
C LYS A 99 -17.23 6.08 -9.31
N ILE A 100 -17.37 6.72 -8.15
CA ILE A 100 -17.06 6.13 -6.84
C ILE A 100 -18.31 5.40 -6.33
N ALA A 101 -18.58 4.24 -6.93
CA ALA A 101 -19.69 3.37 -6.54
C ALA A 101 -19.27 1.91 -6.58
N LEU A 102 -19.89 1.07 -5.74
CA LEU A 102 -19.72 -0.36 -5.85
C LEU A 102 -20.43 -0.87 -7.10
N PRO A 103 -19.77 -1.68 -7.94
CA PRO A 103 -20.41 -2.24 -9.14
C PRO A 103 -21.58 -3.15 -8.73
N GLU A 104 -22.74 -2.92 -9.35
CA GLU A 104 -23.87 -3.83 -9.22
C GLU A 104 -23.53 -5.16 -9.91
N LYS A 105 -23.82 -6.27 -9.25
CA LYS A 105 -23.57 -7.61 -9.81
C LYS A 105 -24.47 -7.81 -11.03
N LYS A 106 -23.95 -7.59 -12.23
CA LYS A 106 -24.68 -7.81 -13.48
C LYS A 106 -25.04 -9.29 -13.58
N ALA A 107 -26.33 -9.61 -13.47
CA ALA A 107 -26.81 -10.96 -13.71
C ALA A 107 -26.52 -11.34 -15.18
N GLY A 108 -25.69 -12.36 -15.39
CA GLY A 108 -25.33 -12.86 -16.72
C GLY A 108 -24.01 -12.33 -17.31
N ALA A 109 -23.16 -11.65 -16.54
CA ALA A 109 -21.80 -11.37 -16.99
C ALA A 109 -20.99 -12.68 -17.09
N GLU A 110 -20.33 -12.92 -18.23
CA GLU A 110 -19.38 -14.03 -18.38
C GLU A 110 -18.31 -13.94 -17.29
N GLU A 111 -18.02 -15.08 -16.63
CA GLU A 111 -16.93 -15.17 -15.65
C GLU A 111 -15.59 -14.93 -16.36
N ARG A 112 -15.12 -13.68 -16.30
CA ARG A 112 -13.77 -13.33 -16.75
C ARG A 112 -12.75 -13.96 -15.80
N LYS A 113 -11.70 -14.53 -16.37
CA LYS A 113 -10.61 -15.14 -15.60
C LYS A 113 -9.90 -14.10 -14.74
N PRO A 114 -9.52 -14.43 -13.49
CA PRO A 114 -8.65 -13.60 -12.67
C PRO A 114 -7.32 -13.30 -13.38
N THR A 115 -6.73 -12.14 -13.10
CA THR A 115 -5.44 -11.69 -13.63
C THR A 115 -4.40 -11.58 -12.52
N ASP A 116 -3.11 -11.65 -12.85
CA ASP A 116 -2.03 -11.54 -11.85
C ASP A 116 -1.83 -10.11 -11.32
N PHE A 117 -2.34 -9.12 -12.05
CA PHE A 117 -2.14 -7.70 -11.79
C PHE A 117 -3.45 -6.94 -11.84
N LEU A 118 -3.56 -5.92 -11.00
CA LEU A 118 -4.54 -4.86 -11.12
C LEU A 118 -3.94 -3.76 -12.01
N ILE A 119 -4.69 -3.27 -12.99
CA ILE A 119 -4.24 -2.20 -13.88
C ILE A 119 -4.90 -0.88 -13.46
N VAL A 120 -4.09 0.15 -13.20
CA VAL A 120 -4.58 1.50 -12.83
C VAL A 120 -3.80 2.52 -13.64
N ASP A 121 -4.48 3.36 -14.43
CA ASP A 121 -3.85 4.34 -15.34
C ASP A 121 -2.73 3.74 -16.21
N GLY A 122 -2.96 2.52 -16.71
CA GLY A 122 -1.98 1.78 -17.51
C GLY A 122 -0.81 1.17 -16.72
N GLN A 123 -0.70 1.41 -15.41
CA GLN A 123 0.31 0.80 -14.56
C GLN A 123 -0.17 -0.52 -13.94
N LYS A 124 0.75 -1.49 -13.87
CA LYS A 124 0.52 -2.81 -13.25
C LYS A 124 0.79 -2.76 -11.75
N TYR A 125 -0.17 -3.18 -10.94
CA TYR A 125 -0.04 -3.34 -9.49
C TYR A 125 -0.14 -4.82 -9.11
N ALA A 126 0.99 -5.38 -8.67
CA ALA A 126 0.99 -6.66 -7.97
C ALA A 126 0.56 -6.43 -6.52
N VAL A 127 -0.51 -7.11 -6.10
CA VAL A 127 -1.20 -6.82 -4.85
C VAL A 127 -1.45 -8.08 -4.02
N VAL A 128 -1.72 -7.87 -2.73
CA VAL A 128 -2.18 -8.92 -1.81
C VAL A 128 -3.70 -8.87 -1.66
N GLY A 129 -4.34 -9.96 -1.24
CA GLY A 129 -5.82 -10.03 -1.18
C GLY A 129 -6.42 -8.96 -0.25
N THR A 130 -5.72 -8.66 0.84
CA THR A 130 -6.21 -7.68 1.83
C THR A 130 -6.33 -6.26 1.28
N VAL A 131 -5.44 -5.82 0.37
CA VAL A 131 -5.53 -4.45 -0.19
C VAL A 131 -6.72 -4.32 -1.15
N LEU A 132 -7.05 -5.37 -1.89
CA LEU A 132 -8.26 -5.41 -2.74
C LEU A 132 -9.52 -5.20 -1.87
N LEU A 133 -9.60 -5.93 -0.76
CA LEU A 133 -10.72 -5.77 0.18
C LEU A 133 -10.73 -4.40 0.87
N LEU A 134 -9.56 -3.81 1.14
CA LEU A 134 -9.48 -2.44 1.64
C LEU A 134 -10.06 -1.43 0.64
N ILE A 135 -9.73 -1.54 -0.66
CA ILE A 135 -10.31 -0.65 -1.70
C ILE A 135 -11.84 -0.76 -1.70
N ARG A 136 -12.38 -1.98 -1.64
CA ARG A 136 -13.82 -2.19 -1.53
C ARG A 136 -14.41 -1.54 -0.27
N ILE A 137 -13.76 -1.69 0.87
CA ILE A 137 -14.18 -1.06 2.12
C ILE A 137 -14.17 0.47 1.99
N ILE A 138 -13.13 1.07 1.41
CA ILE A 138 -13.03 2.51 1.15
C ILE A 138 -14.24 2.99 0.32
N LEU A 139 -14.63 2.24 -0.71
CA LEU A 139 -15.81 2.59 -1.52
C LEU A 139 -17.12 2.49 -0.72
N GLU A 140 -17.25 1.54 0.19
CA GLU A 140 -18.41 1.49 1.09
C GLU A 140 -18.52 2.77 1.95
N TYR A 141 -17.40 3.34 2.42
CA TYR A 141 -17.39 4.64 3.11
C TYR A 141 -17.86 5.77 2.18
N CYS A 142 -17.36 5.80 0.95
CA CYS A 142 -17.72 6.83 -0.03
C CYS A 142 -19.22 6.77 -0.39
N GLN A 143 -19.76 5.55 -0.57
CA GLN A 143 -21.17 5.34 -0.84
C GLN A 143 -22.06 5.70 0.36
N CYS A 144 -21.60 5.46 1.60
CA CYS A 144 -22.35 5.85 2.79
C CYS A 144 -22.57 7.37 2.86
N VAL A 145 -21.55 8.18 2.55
CA VAL A 145 -21.68 9.64 2.62
C VAL A 145 -22.51 10.23 1.49
N ASP A 146 -22.62 9.54 0.35
CA ASP A 146 -23.54 9.90 -0.74
C ASP A 146 -24.99 9.73 -0.33
N ASN A 147 -25.25 8.68 0.45
CA ASN A 147 -26.60 8.32 0.85
C ASN A 147 -27.07 9.05 2.12
N ILE A 148 -26.14 9.42 3.00
CA ILE A 148 -26.44 10.00 4.31
C ILE A 148 -25.48 11.18 4.56
N PRO A 149 -25.82 12.39 4.10
CA PRO A 149 -24.93 13.55 4.21
C PRO A 149 -24.65 13.97 5.66
N SER A 150 -25.55 13.67 6.61
CA SER A 150 -25.43 14.04 8.02
C SER A 150 -24.26 13.36 8.76
N ILE A 151 -23.72 12.26 8.23
CA ILE A 151 -22.59 11.51 8.81
C ILE A 151 -21.25 11.78 8.13
N LEU A 152 -21.20 12.71 7.16
CA LEU A 152 -20.04 12.97 6.32
C LEU A 152 -18.72 13.16 7.12
N THR A 153 -18.74 14.00 8.15
CA THR A 153 -17.54 14.32 8.93
C THR A 153 -17.09 13.16 9.83
N ASP A 154 -18.03 12.37 10.34
CA ASP A 154 -17.72 11.18 11.15
C ASP A 154 -17.12 10.10 10.24
N MET A 155 -17.74 9.83 9.09
CA MET A 155 -17.23 8.89 8.10
C MET A 155 -15.83 9.25 7.58
N LEU A 156 -15.53 10.53 7.36
CA LEU A 156 -14.19 11.00 7.00
C LEU A 156 -13.17 10.61 8.07
N THR A 157 -13.50 10.88 9.33
CA THR A 157 -12.61 10.59 10.46
C THR A 157 -12.42 9.09 10.63
N ARG A 158 -13.49 8.30 10.55
CA ARG A 158 -13.44 6.83 10.64
C ARG A 158 -12.67 6.19 9.48
N LEU A 159 -12.81 6.70 8.27
CA LEU A 159 -12.02 6.24 7.12
C LEU A 159 -10.54 6.58 7.31
N SER A 160 -10.24 7.78 7.82
CA SER A 160 -8.88 8.20 8.15
C SER A 160 -8.23 7.26 9.17
N ASP A 161 -8.96 6.87 10.22
CA ASP A 161 -8.49 5.91 11.23
C ASP A 161 -8.26 4.51 10.64
N LEU A 162 -9.13 4.06 9.73
CA LEU A 162 -8.98 2.77 9.05
C LEU A 162 -7.72 2.74 8.16
N LEU A 163 -7.46 3.81 7.41
CA LEU A 163 -6.26 3.94 6.57
C LEU A 163 -4.99 3.98 7.41
N LYS A 164 -4.99 4.71 8.54
CA LYS A 164 -3.88 4.71 9.51
C LYS A 164 -3.64 3.31 10.09
N TYR A 165 -4.72 2.61 10.44
CA TYR A 165 -4.64 1.25 10.97
C TYR A 165 -4.02 0.28 9.95
N PHE A 166 -4.46 0.30 8.70
CA PHE A 166 -3.84 -0.53 7.64
C PHE A 166 -2.34 -0.26 7.52
N ASN A 167 -1.91 1.01 7.48
CA ASN A 167 -0.50 1.37 7.36
C ASN A 167 0.32 0.84 8.54
N SER A 168 -0.12 1.16 9.76
CA SER A 168 0.55 0.77 11.01
C SER A 168 0.64 -0.75 11.14
N ARG A 169 -0.46 -1.47 10.89
CA ARG A 169 -0.48 -2.92 11.01
C ARG A 169 0.33 -3.60 9.91
N SER A 170 0.30 -3.09 8.68
CA SER A 170 1.16 -3.58 7.58
C SER A 170 2.65 -3.40 7.91
N CYS A 171 3.03 -2.25 8.49
CA CYS A 171 4.39 -2.01 8.96
C CYS A 171 4.81 -3.03 10.03
N GLN A 172 3.98 -3.25 11.06
CA GLN A 172 4.24 -4.24 12.10
C GLN A 172 4.40 -5.66 11.55
N LEU A 173 3.53 -6.06 10.63
CA LEU A 173 3.53 -7.41 10.05
C LEU A 173 4.74 -7.65 9.15
N VAL A 174 5.13 -6.66 8.34
CA VAL A 174 6.20 -6.81 7.34
C VAL A 174 7.54 -6.33 7.87
N LEU A 175 7.68 -5.04 8.21
CA LEU A 175 8.94 -4.48 8.71
C LEU A 175 9.23 -4.93 10.14
N GLY A 176 8.21 -4.96 11.00
CA GLY A 176 8.30 -5.47 12.37
C GLY A 176 8.35 -7.00 12.46
N ALA A 177 8.30 -7.71 11.32
CA ALA A 177 8.29 -9.17 11.23
C ALA A 177 7.17 -9.87 12.02
N GLY A 178 6.07 -9.16 12.35
CA GLY A 178 4.92 -9.72 13.05
C GLY A 178 4.25 -10.87 12.29
N ALA A 179 4.31 -10.87 10.94
CA ALA A 179 3.75 -11.94 10.13
C ALA A 179 4.44 -13.31 10.39
N LEU A 180 5.68 -13.33 10.90
CA LEU A 180 6.33 -14.59 11.28
C LEU A 180 5.56 -15.29 12.41
N GLN A 181 5.00 -14.51 13.35
CA GLN A 181 4.28 -15.02 14.51
C GLN A 181 2.80 -15.26 14.20
N VAL A 182 2.16 -14.32 13.51
CA VAL A 182 0.70 -14.36 13.33
C VAL A 182 0.27 -15.34 12.24
N VAL A 183 0.99 -15.42 11.12
CA VAL A 183 0.67 -16.34 10.00
C VAL A 183 1.68 -17.48 9.81
N GLY A 184 2.70 -17.56 10.67
CA GLY A 184 3.68 -18.65 10.65
C GLY A 184 4.63 -18.60 9.44
N LEU A 185 4.90 -17.43 8.88
CA LEU A 185 5.95 -17.29 7.86
C LEU A 185 7.32 -17.62 8.47
N LYS A 186 8.19 -18.30 7.71
CA LYS A 186 9.56 -18.61 8.16
C LYS A 186 10.50 -17.40 8.13
N THR A 187 10.29 -16.51 7.16
CA THR A 187 11.09 -15.31 6.96
C THR A 187 10.29 -14.28 6.16
N ILE A 188 10.60 -12.99 6.36
CA ILE A 188 10.10 -11.91 5.52
C ILE A 188 11.07 -11.75 4.34
N THR A 189 10.62 -12.11 3.14
CA THR A 189 11.44 -12.08 1.93
C THR A 189 11.42 -10.72 1.25
N THR A 190 12.39 -10.48 0.35
CA THR A 190 12.40 -9.35 -0.59
C THR A 190 11.09 -9.22 -1.36
N LYS A 191 10.48 -10.36 -1.74
CA LYS A 191 9.19 -10.39 -2.44
C LYS A 191 8.05 -9.89 -1.55
N ASN A 192 8.04 -10.26 -0.27
CA ASN A 192 7.02 -9.76 0.69
C ASN A 192 7.15 -8.24 0.86
N LEU A 193 8.38 -7.72 0.97
CA LEU A 193 8.65 -6.29 1.07
C LEU A 193 8.17 -5.54 -0.18
N ALA A 194 8.52 -6.02 -1.37
CA ALA A 194 8.11 -5.39 -2.63
C ALA A 194 6.58 -5.40 -2.81
N LEU A 195 5.90 -6.52 -2.51
CA LEU A 195 4.44 -6.61 -2.55
C LEU A 195 3.78 -5.62 -1.57
N SER A 196 4.30 -5.52 -0.34
CA SER A 196 3.81 -4.55 0.64
C SER A 196 3.96 -3.12 0.12
N SER A 197 5.13 -2.78 -0.43
CA SER A 197 5.37 -1.46 -1.04
C SER A 197 4.37 -1.15 -2.15
N ARG A 198 4.07 -2.10 -3.05
CA ARG A 198 3.08 -1.90 -4.11
C ARG A 198 1.65 -1.73 -3.60
N CYS A 199 1.27 -2.46 -2.55
CA CYS A 199 -0.03 -2.27 -1.91
C CYS A 199 -0.16 -0.88 -1.30
N LEU A 200 0.89 -0.38 -0.62
CA LEU A 200 0.90 0.97 -0.06
C LEU A 200 0.82 2.03 -1.16
N GLN A 201 1.58 1.87 -2.25
CA GLN A 201 1.54 2.78 -3.40
C GLN A 201 0.16 2.82 -4.07
N LEU A 202 -0.55 1.69 -4.12
CA LEU A 202 -1.92 1.65 -4.63
C LEU A 202 -2.88 2.45 -3.74
N ILE A 203 -2.76 2.34 -2.42
CA ILE A 203 -3.57 3.16 -1.51
C ILE A 203 -3.20 4.65 -1.64
N VAL A 204 -1.92 4.99 -1.75
CA VAL A 204 -1.46 6.36 -2.01
C VAL A 204 -2.10 6.94 -3.28
N TYR A 205 -2.20 6.13 -4.35
CA TYR A 205 -2.87 6.53 -5.58
C TYR A 205 -4.36 6.89 -5.35
N TYR A 206 -5.07 6.11 -4.52
CA TYR A 206 -6.50 6.37 -4.27
C TYR A 206 -6.78 7.46 -3.23
N ILE A 207 -5.86 7.78 -2.32
CA ILE A 207 -6.06 8.86 -1.33
C ILE A 207 -6.53 10.19 -1.96
N PRO A 208 -5.92 10.74 -3.02
CA PRO A 208 -6.39 11.98 -3.62
C PRO A 208 -7.79 11.86 -4.23
N VAL A 209 -8.13 10.71 -4.82
CA VAL A 209 -9.48 10.45 -5.36
C VAL A 209 -10.52 10.45 -4.23
N ILE A 210 -10.23 9.78 -3.13
CA ILE A 210 -11.07 9.75 -1.93
C ILE A 210 -11.18 11.15 -1.33
N ARG A 211 -10.06 11.88 -1.20
CA ARG A 211 -10.01 13.24 -0.67
C ARG A 211 -10.93 14.16 -1.47
N ALA A 212 -10.88 14.11 -2.81
CA ALA A 212 -11.74 14.89 -3.69
C ALA A 212 -13.24 14.53 -3.52
N HIS A 213 -13.56 13.25 -3.33
CA HIS A 213 -14.93 12.80 -3.06
C HIS A 213 -15.51 13.43 -1.79
N PHE A 214 -14.73 13.43 -0.70
CA PHE A 214 -15.15 14.08 0.54
C PHE A 214 -15.17 15.61 0.42
N GLU A 215 -14.17 16.21 -0.22
CA GLU A 215 -14.07 17.66 -0.43
C GLU A 215 -15.30 18.22 -1.15
N ALA A 216 -15.77 17.54 -2.20
CA ALA A 216 -16.96 17.95 -2.97
C ALA A 216 -18.25 18.00 -2.14
N ARG A 217 -18.28 17.39 -0.96
CA ARG A 217 -19.45 17.29 -0.07
C ARG A 217 -19.31 18.13 1.20
N LEU A 218 -18.10 18.57 1.54
CA LEU A 218 -17.83 19.33 2.75
C LEU A 218 -18.19 20.80 2.57
N GLN A 219 -18.56 21.45 3.66
CA GLN A 219 -18.68 22.90 3.70
C GLN A 219 -17.28 23.54 3.86
N PRO A 220 -17.05 24.78 3.35
CA PRO A 220 -15.74 25.43 3.44
C PRO A 220 -15.14 25.48 4.86
N LYS A 221 -16.00 25.64 5.88
CA LYS A 221 -15.61 25.64 7.31
C LYS A 221 -15.05 24.30 7.80
N GLN A 222 -15.25 23.20 7.06
CA GLN A 222 -14.83 21.85 7.39
C GLN A 222 -13.60 21.39 6.60
N PHE A 223 -13.07 22.21 5.68
CA PHE A 223 -11.94 21.84 4.82
C PHE A 223 -10.65 21.54 5.60
N SER A 224 -10.51 22.04 6.84
CA SER A 224 -9.40 21.67 7.72
C SER A 224 -9.32 20.16 7.99
N MET A 225 -10.44 19.43 7.91
CA MET A 225 -10.48 17.97 8.07
C MET A 225 -9.79 17.21 6.94
N LEU A 226 -9.66 17.82 5.75
CA LEU A 226 -8.96 17.20 4.62
C LEU A 226 -7.47 17.00 4.92
N ARG A 227 -6.91 17.76 5.88
CA ARG A 227 -5.53 17.56 6.35
C ARG A 227 -5.27 16.15 6.88
N HIS A 228 -6.30 15.43 7.33
CA HIS A 228 -6.13 14.03 7.73
C HIS A 228 -5.58 13.18 6.57
N PHE A 229 -6.08 13.39 5.34
CA PHE A 229 -5.58 12.67 4.16
C PHE A 229 -4.16 13.08 3.81
N ASP A 230 -3.78 14.34 4.00
CA ASP A 230 -2.42 14.81 3.74
C ASP A 230 -1.40 14.13 4.69
N HIS A 231 -1.74 14.04 5.98
CA HIS A 231 -0.91 13.35 6.97
C HIS A 231 -0.82 11.84 6.67
N ILE A 232 -1.95 11.20 6.35
CA ILE A 232 -1.97 9.78 5.96
C ILE A 232 -1.11 9.56 4.72
N THR A 233 -1.22 10.42 3.71
CA THR A 233 -0.41 10.32 2.50
C THR A 233 1.07 10.36 2.84
N LYS A 234 1.49 11.29 3.71
CA LYS A 234 2.87 11.36 4.18
C LYS A 234 3.29 10.07 4.90
N ASP A 235 2.51 9.59 5.86
CA ASP A 235 2.83 8.37 6.63
C ASP A 235 2.97 7.13 5.74
N TYR A 236 2.22 7.04 4.64
CA TYR A 236 2.37 5.96 3.66
C TYR A 236 3.65 6.11 2.83
N HIS A 237 4.01 7.32 2.39
CA HIS A 237 5.26 7.57 1.69
C HIS A 237 6.48 7.26 2.56
N ASP A 238 6.45 7.66 3.83
CA ASP A 238 7.50 7.36 4.80
C ASP A 238 7.67 5.84 4.94
N HIS A 239 6.57 5.08 5.09
CA HIS A 239 6.62 3.62 5.14
C HIS A 239 7.14 2.98 3.84
N ILE A 240 6.75 3.48 2.66
CA ILE A 240 7.29 3.03 1.37
C ILE A 240 8.82 3.25 1.32
N ALA A 241 9.29 4.40 1.78
CA ALA A 241 10.72 4.73 1.84
C ALA A 241 11.49 3.86 2.85
N GLU A 242 10.89 3.51 3.99
CA GLU A 242 11.44 2.56 4.95
C GLU A 242 11.60 1.16 4.34
N ILE A 243 10.60 0.67 3.59
CA ILE A 243 10.70 -0.61 2.89
C ILE A 243 11.84 -0.58 1.86
N SER A 244 11.93 0.49 1.05
CA SER A 244 13.03 0.66 0.09
C SER A 244 14.40 0.63 0.79
N SER A 245 14.51 1.33 1.92
CA SER A 245 15.75 1.36 2.71
C SER A 245 16.06 -0.01 3.33
N LYS A 246 15.05 -0.78 3.74
CA LYS A 246 15.24 -2.16 4.21
C LYS A 246 15.76 -3.08 3.11
N LEU A 247 15.24 -2.95 1.88
CA LEU A 247 15.72 -3.69 0.72
C LEU A 247 17.20 -3.41 0.43
N VAL A 248 17.61 -2.13 0.48
CA VAL A 248 19.02 -1.74 0.35
C VAL A 248 19.87 -2.33 1.48
N ALA A 249 19.42 -2.24 2.73
CA ALA A 249 20.15 -2.74 3.90
C ALA A 249 20.39 -4.26 3.88
N ILE A 250 19.48 -5.04 3.27
CA ILE A 250 19.68 -6.48 3.06
C ILE A 250 20.91 -6.72 2.19
N MET A 251 21.06 -5.96 1.10
CA MET A 251 22.20 -6.09 0.19
C MET A 251 23.47 -5.49 0.77
N ASP A 252 23.36 -4.40 1.53
CA ASP A 252 24.47 -3.79 2.27
C ASP A 252 25.14 -4.81 3.21
N THR A 253 24.34 -5.48 4.04
CA THR A 253 24.81 -6.53 4.96
C THR A 253 25.48 -7.69 4.21
N LEU A 254 24.97 -8.03 3.02
CA LEU A 254 25.58 -9.06 2.17
C LEU A 254 26.94 -8.60 1.64
N PHE A 255 27.05 -7.36 1.16
CA PHE A 255 28.30 -6.81 0.64
C PHE A 255 29.36 -6.72 1.72
N ASP A 256 29.02 -6.21 2.90
CA ASP A 256 29.94 -6.16 4.04
C ASP A 256 30.52 -7.54 4.36
N LYS A 257 29.65 -8.56 4.45
CA LYS A 257 30.03 -9.94 4.74
C LYS A 257 30.93 -10.58 3.68
N LEU A 258 30.67 -10.33 2.40
CA LEU A 258 31.42 -10.95 1.30
C LEU A 258 32.71 -10.20 0.99
N LEU A 259 32.65 -8.86 0.91
CA LEU A 259 33.79 -8.03 0.52
C LEU A 259 34.82 -7.88 1.64
N SER A 260 34.44 -7.96 2.92
CA SER A 260 35.44 -7.99 4.03
C SER A 260 36.41 -9.18 3.93
N LYS A 261 36.01 -10.26 3.25
CA LYS A 261 36.82 -11.48 3.03
C LYS A 261 37.37 -11.58 1.61
N TYR A 262 37.20 -10.53 0.80
CA TYR A 262 37.68 -10.52 -0.57
C TYR A 262 39.21 -10.40 -0.58
N GLU A 263 39.84 -11.19 -1.44
CA GLU A 263 41.27 -11.17 -1.72
C GLU A 263 41.48 -11.05 -3.23
N VAL A 264 42.45 -10.24 -3.65
CA VAL A 264 42.76 -10.02 -5.06
C VAL A 264 43.66 -11.13 -5.58
N LYS A 265 43.07 -12.16 -6.19
CA LYS A 265 43.80 -13.28 -6.79
C LYS A 265 43.00 -13.95 -7.92
N ALA A 266 43.71 -14.64 -8.82
CA ALA A 266 43.10 -15.48 -9.83
C ALA A 266 42.39 -16.71 -9.21
N PRO A 267 41.36 -17.28 -9.85
CA PRO A 267 40.78 -16.89 -11.14
C PRO A 267 39.72 -15.77 -11.04
N VAL A 268 39.50 -15.07 -12.16
CA VAL A 268 38.41 -14.10 -12.34
C VAL A 268 37.31 -14.73 -13.21
N PRO A 269 36.01 -14.61 -12.86
CA PRO A 269 35.48 -13.89 -11.71
C PRO A 269 35.71 -14.61 -10.38
N SER A 270 36.08 -13.85 -9.35
CA SER A 270 36.32 -14.39 -8.03
C SER A 270 35.06 -15.01 -7.44
N VAL A 271 35.22 -15.92 -6.48
CA VAL A 271 34.07 -16.53 -5.77
C VAL A 271 33.22 -15.46 -5.09
N CYS A 272 33.84 -14.40 -4.58
CA CYS A 272 33.15 -13.26 -3.98
C CYS A 272 32.21 -12.59 -4.98
N PHE A 273 32.74 -12.19 -6.16
CA PHE A 273 31.96 -11.49 -7.18
C PHE A 273 30.86 -12.35 -7.79
N ARG A 274 31.13 -13.65 -8.01
CA ARG A 274 30.11 -14.62 -8.44
C ARG A 274 28.95 -14.71 -7.43
N ASN A 275 29.25 -14.75 -6.14
CA ASN A 275 28.24 -14.80 -5.10
C ASN A 275 27.43 -13.50 -5.02
N ILE A 276 28.09 -12.33 -5.12
CA ILE A 276 27.43 -11.02 -5.17
C ILE A 276 26.46 -10.95 -6.34
N CYS A 277 26.92 -11.24 -7.56
CA CYS A 277 26.09 -11.18 -8.77
C CYS A 277 24.91 -12.16 -8.69
N LYS A 278 25.13 -13.36 -8.14
CA LYS A 278 24.08 -14.35 -7.93
C LYS A 278 22.98 -13.83 -6.99
N GLN A 279 23.32 -13.16 -5.89
CA GLN A 279 22.30 -12.61 -4.99
C GLN A 279 21.61 -11.37 -5.57
N MET A 280 22.35 -10.51 -6.27
CA MET A 280 21.79 -9.38 -7.03
C MET A 280 20.72 -9.84 -8.03
N ALA A 281 21.04 -10.89 -8.82
CA ALA A 281 20.11 -11.45 -9.79
C ALA A 281 18.85 -12.05 -9.10
N LYS A 282 19.03 -12.78 -7.98
CA LYS A 282 17.88 -13.29 -7.20
C LYS A 282 17.01 -12.18 -6.62
N MET A 283 17.62 -11.08 -6.17
CA MET A 283 16.87 -9.93 -5.68
C MET A 283 16.08 -9.29 -6.81
N HIS A 284 16.70 -9.09 -7.98
CA HIS A 284 16.05 -8.57 -9.17
C HIS A 284 14.86 -9.43 -9.59
N GLU A 285 15.06 -10.74 -9.72
CA GLU A 285 14.00 -11.72 -10.05
C GLU A 285 12.81 -11.63 -9.07
N ALA A 286 13.09 -11.40 -7.78
CA ALA A 286 12.04 -11.31 -6.76
C ALA A 286 11.19 -10.04 -6.84
N ILE A 287 11.68 -8.96 -7.47
CA ILE A 287 11.04 -7.63 -7.43
C ILE A 287 10.71 -7.04 -8.80
N TYR A 288 11.36 -7.50 -9.87
CA TYR A 288 11.27 -6.90 -11.21
C TYR A 288 9.84 -6.89 -11.76
N ASP A 289 9.11 -7.99 -11.60
CA ASP A 289 7.71 -8.06 -12.05
C ASP A 289 6.73 -7.34 -11.08
N LEU A 290 7.21 -6.90 -9.92
CA LEU A 290 6.38 -6.27 -8.89
C LEU A 290 6.49 -4.74 -8.91
N LEU A 291 7.71 -4.23 -9.01
CA LEU A 291 8.02 -2.81 -8.93
C LEU A 291 8.06 -2.18 -10.33
N PRO A 292 7.67 -0.90 -10.47
CA PRO A 292 7.92 -0.14 -11.69
C PRO A 292 9.42 -0.12 -12.05
N GLU A 293 9.71 0.00 -13.34
CA GLU A 293 11.07 0.00 -13.86
C GLU A 293 11.93 1.11 -13.22
N GLU A 294 11.41 2.34 -13.17
CA GLU A 294 12.10 3.49 -12.57
C GLU A 294 12.45 3.24 -11.09
N GLN A 295 11.51 2.70 -10.31
CA GLN A 295 11.77 2.38 -8.90
C GLN A 295 12.82 1.27 -8.76
N THR A 296 12.81 0.29 -9.67
CA THR A 296 13.80 -0.79 -9.71
C THR A 296 15.19 -0.21 -10.03
N GLN A 297 15.30 0.65 -11.05
CA GLN A 297 16.53 1.36 -11.40
C GLN A 297 17.09 2.15 -10.21
N MET A 298 16.26 2.98 -9.56
CA MET A 298 16.67 3.78 -8.40
C MET A 298 17.11 2.92 -7.22
N LEU A 299 16.44 1.79 -6.97
CA LEU A 299 16.85 0.84 -5.94
C LEU A 299 18.23 0.25 -6.25
N PHE A 300 18.46 -0.19 -7.49
CA PHE A 300 19.75 -0.78 -7.90
C PHE A 300 20.89 0.23 -7.93
N LEU A 301 20.63 1.51 -8.22
CA LEU A 301 21.62 2.58 -8.07
C LEU A 301 22.05 2.76 -6.60
N ARG A 302 21.10 2.76 -5.65
CA ARG A 302 21.43 2.82 -4.22
C ARG A 302 22.22 1.59 -3.75
N ILE A 303 21.83 0.41 -4.22
CA ILE A 303 22.56 -0.84 -3.95
C ILE A 303 23.98 -0.79 -4.53
N ASN A 304 24.16 -0.29 -5.75
CA ASN A 304 25.46 -0.11 -6.38
C ASN A 304 26.35 0.86 -5.59
N ALA A 305 25.80 1.96 -5.07
CA ALA A 305 26.54 2.88 -4.21
C ALA A 305 27.11 2.18 -2.97
N ASN A 306 26.31 1.35 -2.29
CA ASN A 306 26.78 0.58 -1.12
C ASN A 306 27.83 -0.47 -1.51
N TYR A 307 27.63 -1.17 -2.63
CA TYR A 307 28.64 -2.09 -3.16
C TYR A 307 29.99 -1.39 -3.39
N LYS A 308 29.98 -0.24 -4.07
CA LYS A 308 31.19 0.58 -4.31
C LYS A 308 31.84 1.01 -3.01
N PHE A 309 31.05 1.45 -2.02
CA PHE A 309 31.56 1.80 -0.70
C PHE A 309 32.32 0.65 -0.03
N HIS A 310 31.73 -0.54 0.04
CA HIS A 310 32.37 -1.71 0.66
C HIS A 310 33.60 -2.19 -0.12
N LEU A 311 33.54 -2.18 -1.45
CA LEU A 311 34.66 -2.58 -2.29
C LEU A 311 35.85 -1.62 -2.10
N LYS A 312 35.59 -0.31 -2.19
CA LYS A 312 36.58 0.74 -1.96
C LYS A 312 37.26 0.60 -0.60
N ARG A 313 36.48 0.35 0.46
CA ARG A 313 37.01 0.12 1.81
C ARG A 313 37.94 -1.10 1.85
N GLN A 314 37.58 -2.20 1.19
CA GLN A 314 38.41 -3.39 1.14
C GLN A 314 39.68 -3.19 0.32
N LEU A 315 39.59 -2.51 -0.83
CA LEU A 315 40.76 -2.21 -1.66
C LEU A 315 41.78 -1.35 -0.91
N ALA A 316 41.31 -0.36 -0.15
CA ALA A 316 42.16 0.43 0.73
C ALA A 316 42.83 -0.42 1.81
N HIS A 317 42.09 -1.35 2.46
CA HIS A 317 42.65 -2.27 3.45
C HIS A 317 43.73 -3.21 2.86
N LEU A 318 43.55 -3.65 1.61
CA LEU A 318 44.52 -4.49 0.90
C LEU A 318 45.66 -3.70 0.25
N ASN A 319 45.67 -2.37 0.37
CA ASN A 319 46.61 -1.46 -0.29
C ASN A 319 46.66 -1.62 -1.82
N VAL A 320 45.52 -1.93 -2.46
CA VAL A 320 45.41 -2.04 -3.91
C VAL A 320 45.11 -0.67 -4.50
N VAL A 321 45.97 -0.22 -5.41
CA VAL A 321 45.89 1.11 -6.04
C VAL A 321 45.57 1.02 -7.53
N ASN A 322 45.20 2.15 -8.14
CA ASN A 322 44.92 2.22 -9.57
C ASN A 322 46.19 2.54 -10.37
N ASP A 323 47.13 1.59 -10.40
CA ASP A 323 48.47 1.73 -10.99
C ASP A 323 48.64 0.99 -12.33
N GLY A 324 47.61 0.29 -12.82
CA GLY A 324 47.69 -0.57 -14.00
C GLY A 324 48.47 -1.87 -13.78
N GLY A 325 48.87 -2.18 -12.53
CA GLY A 325 49.58 -3.40 -12.18
C GLY A 325 48.71 -4.66 -12.18
N PRO A 326 49.29 -5.85 -11.91
CA PRO A 326 48.56 -7.11 -11.97
C PRO A 326 47.34 -7.19 -11.03
N GLN A 327 47.46 -6.67 -9.80
CA GLN A 327 46.34 -6.63 -8.85
C GLN A 327 45.23 -5.68 -9.31
N ASN A 328 45.59 -4.51 -9.82
CA ASN A 328 44.64 -3.58 -10.43
C ASN A 328 43.90 -4.23 -11.61
N GLY A 329 44.61 -4.96 -12.47
CA GLY A 329 44.03 -5.71 -13.58
C GLY A 329 43.02 -6.77 -13.14
N LEU A 330 43.32 -7.54 -12.08
CA LEU A 330 42.41 -8.53 -11.50
C LEU A 330 41.13 -7.89 -10.95
N VAL A 331 41.25 -6.79 -10.18
CA VAL A 331 40.09 -6.06 -9.66
C VAL A 331 39.25 -5.48 -10.79
N THR A 332 39.88 -4.92 -11.82
CA THR A 332 39.20 -4.34 -12.97
C THR A 332 38.40 -5.40 -13.72
N ALA A 333 38.95 -6.60 -13.89
CA ALA A 333 38.24 -7.71 -14.53
C ALA A 333 37.06 -8.23 -13.69
N ASP A 334 37.19 -8.27 -12.36
CA ASP A 334 36.09 -8.62 -11.44
C ASP A 334 34.97 -7.54 -11.48
N VAL A 335 35.34 -6.26 -11.48
CA VAL A 335 34.40 -5.12 -11.61
C VAL A 335 33.70 -5.11 -12.96
N ALA A 336 34.40 -5.46 -14.04
CA ALA A 336 33.79 -5.63 -15.36
C ALA A 336 32.76 -6.76 -15.35
N PHE A 337 33.05 -7.89 -14.68
CA PHE A 337 32.10 -8.98 -14.50
C PHE A 337 30.86 -8.52 -13.71
N TYR A 338 31.02 -7.78 -12.61
CA TYR A 338 29.91 -7.21 -11.85
C TYR A 338 29.04 -6.30 -12.71
N THR A 339 29.66 -5.36 -13.42
CA THR A 339 28.99 -4.37 -14.28
C THR A 339 28.18 -5.06 -15.38
N GLY A 340 28.81 -6.01 -16.09
CA GLY A 340 28.14 -6.78 -17.14
C GLY A 340 26.97 -7.61 -16.63
N ASN A 341 27.08 -8.22 -15.44
CA ASN A 341 25.96 -8.96 -14.85
C ASN A 341 24.79 -8.05 -14.46
N LEU A 342 25.09 -6.88 -13.89
CA LEU A 342 24.05 -5.94 -13.46
C LEU A 342 23.31 -5.35 -14.67
N GLN A 343 24.04 -4.90 -15.70
CA GLN A 343 23.45 -4.32 -16.91
C GLN A 343 22.75 -5.35 -17.81
N ALA A 344 23.07 -6.64 -17.66
CA ALA A 344 22.34 -7.72 -18.35
C ALA A 344 20.93 -7.95 -17.77
N LEU A 345 20.64 -7.46 -16.55
CA LEU A 345 19.31 -7.58 -15.95
C LEU A 345 18.31 -6.66 -16.65
N LYS A 346 17.08 -7.13 -16.86
CA LYS A 346 16.02 -6.37 -17.52
C LYS A 346 15.74 -5.05 -16.79
N GLY A 347 15.64 -3.96 -17.55
CA GLY A 347 15.38 -2.61 -17.04
C GLY A 347 16.59 -1.92 -16.39
N LEU A 348 17.78 -2.53 -16.37
CA LEU A 348 19.00 -1.96 -15.76
C LEU A 348 20.11 -1.66 -16.77
N GLN A 349 19.86 -1.83 -18.07
CA GLN A 349 20.86 -1.73 -19.15
C GLN A 349 21.55 -0.36 -19.20
N THR A 350 20.79 0.70 -18.93
CA THR A 350 21.22 2.09 -19.10
C THR A 350 21.68 2.75 -17.79
N LEU A 351 21.82 1.98 -16.71
CA LEU A 351 22.28 2.52 -15.44
C LEU A 351 23.73 2.99 -15.55
N ASP A 352 23.97 4.25 -15.21
CA ASP A 352 25.31 4.76 -14.94
C ASP A 352 25.75 4.32 -13.54
N LEU A 353 26.65 3.34 -13.49
CA LEU A 353 27.14 2.78 -12.24
C LEU A 353 28.31 3.59 -11.65
N ASN A 354 28.95 4.47 -12.45
CA ASN A 354 30.16 5.20 -12.11
C ASN A 354 31.16 4.35 -11.28
N MET A 355 31.65 3.25 -11.88
CA MET A 355 32.56 2.31 -11.20
C MET A 355 33.96 2.90 -10.94
N ALA A 356 34.32 4.00 -11.59
CA ALA A 356 35.59 4.69 -11.36
C ALA A 356 35.72 5.21 -9.91
N GLU A 357 34.60 5.51 -9.25
CA GLU A 357 34.52 6.03 -7.88
C GLU A 357 35.22 5.13 -6.83
N ILE A 358 35.36 3.82 -7.11
CA ILE A 358 36.03 2.87 -6.21
C ILE A 358 37.52 3.18 -6.01
N TRP A 359 38.12 3.92 -6.94
CA TRP A 359 39.54 4.30 -6.92
C TRP A 359 39.79 5.70 -6.37
N GLU A 360 38.76 6.53 -6.25
CA GLU A 360 38.91 7.91 -5.77
C GLU A 360 39.32 7.93 -4.29
N GLN A 361 40.38 8.64 -3.92
CA GLN A 361 40.67 8.87 -2.49
C GLN A 361 39.79 10.00 -1.97
N LYS A 362 39.23 9.88 -0.74
CA LYS A 362 38.63 11.04 -0.08
C LYS A 362 39.75 12.09 0.07
N ARG A 363 39.57 13.24 -0.58
CA ARG A 363 40.38 14.44 -0.30
C ARG A 363 40.15 14.91 1.12
#